data_AF-A0A8M9PNH4-F1
#
_entry.id   AF-A0A8M9PNH4-F1
#
_cell.length_a   1.000
_cell.length_b   1.000
_cell.length_c   1.000
_cell.angle_alpha   90.00
_cell.angle_beta   90.00
_cell.angle_gamma   90.00
#
_symmetry.space_group_name_H-M   'P 1'
#
loop_
_entity.id
_entity.type
_entity.pdbx_description
1 polymer ?
#
loop_
_entity_poly.entity_id
_entity_poly.type
_entity_poly.pdbx_seq_one_letter_code
_entity_poly.pdbx_strand_id
1 'polypeptide(L)'
;MDSRTVFVLLWMLLSYTSTGIKLDGNGYVDIVIAISSNVPEDYMLIDKIKNMFTEGLFHLYLALDKKVYFKEATILVPPHWSTKDFSRARTETFEKAKIRIDSPHPAYGDEPYTNQYGECGAEGQYFHFTPNFLRDDKLIKLYGSRGKVLVHEWAHLRWGVYDEYSEKTPFYRSASGKIEVTRCSKSIKGLLRDVSTEPFQLCHNDSRTLLPTDRCSFSPTNFKAQTAP
;
A
#
# COMPACT_ATOMS: atom_id res chain seq x y z
N MET A 1 -6.18 1.15 52.95
CA MET A 1 -6.56 1.07 51.53
C MET A 1 -6.53 -0.39 51.15
N ASP A 2 -7.69 -0.93 50.79
CA ASP A 2 -7.85 -2.36 50.51
C ASP A 2 -7.01 -2.76 49.29
N SER A 3 -6.32 -3.90 49.36
CA SER A 3 -5.47 -4.40 48.26
C SER A 3 -6.27 -4.55 46.95
N ARG A 4 -7.57 -4.84 47.08
CA ARG A 4 -8.53 -4.88 45.97
C ARG A 4 -8.76 -3.51 45.33
N THR A 5 -8.81 -2.43 46.11
CA THR A 5 -8.97 -1.06 45.60
C THR A 5 -7.73 -0.60 44.84
N VAL A 6 -6.54 -1.01 45.30
CA VAL A 6 -5.26 -0.72 44.62
C VAL A 6 -5.17 -1.43 43.27
N PHE A 7 -5.58 -2.71 43.20
CA PHE A 7 -5.58 -3.47 41.93
C PHE A 7 -6.53 -2.89 40.88
N VAL A 8 -7.73 -2.44 41.29
CA VAL A 8 -8.71 -1.82 40.37
C VAL A 8 -8.24 -0.46 39.86
N LEU A 9 -7.60 0.35 40.71
CA LEU A 9 -6.98 1.62 40.30
C LEU A 9 -5.80 1.41 39.33
N LEU A 10 -5.00 0.37 39.55
CA LEU A 10 -3.86 0.03 38.68
C LEU A 10 -4.32 -0.48 37.29
N TRP A 11 -5.46 -1.18 37.22
CA TRP A 11 -6.04 -1.67 35.96
C TRP A 11 -6.68 -0.54 35.13
N MET A 12 -7.26 0.49 35.76
CA MET A 12 -7.74 1.68 35.05
C MET A 12 -6.60 2.55 34.50
N LEU A 13 -5.44 2.57 35.15
CA LEU A 13 -4.25 3.30 34.70
C LEU A 13 -3.54 2.64 33.50
N LEU A 14 -3.89 1.39 33.17
CA LEU A 14 -3.44 0.66 31.98
C LEU A 14 -4.46 0.71 30.84
N SER A 15 -5.26 1.78 30.79
CA SER A 15 -5.93 2.17 29.55
C SER A 15 -4.85 2.61 28.56
N TYR A 16 -4.21 1.65 27.90
CA TYR A 16 -3.31 1.92 26.79
C TYR A 16 -4.17 2.62 25.73
N THR A 17 -4.11 3.95 25.68
CA THR A 17 -4.60 4.67 24.51
C THR A 17 -3.76 4.16 23.36
N SER A 18 -4.32 3.24 22.57
CA SER A 18 -3.68 2.73 21.38
C SER A 18 -3.30 3.91 20.52
N THR A 19 -2.02 4.30 20.54
CA THR A 19 -1.49 5.33 19.67
C THR A 19 -1.39 4.71 18.29
N GLY A 20 -2.39 4.94 17.45
CA GLY A 20 -2.44 4.32 16.13
C GLY A 20 -3.80 4.45 15.49
N ILE A 21 -3.87 4.02 14.23
CA ILE A 21 -5.05 4.12 13.40
C ILE A 21 -6.19 3.29 13.99
N LYS A 22 -7.30 3.94 14.30
CA LYS A 22 -8.50 3.29 14.85
C LYS A 22 -9.72 3.51 13.95
N LEU A 23 -10.75 2.73 14.20
CA LEU A 23 -12.05 2.89 13.56
C LEU A 23 -12.97 3.67 14.53
N ASP A 24 -13.41 4.86 14.13
CA ASP A 24 -14.40 5.65 14.84
C ASP A 24 -15.73 5.58 14.10
N GLY A 25 -16.61 4.70 14.58
CA GLY A 25 -17.79 4.25 13.85
C GLY A 25 -17.38 3.45 12.62
N ASN A 26 -17.64 3.99 11.43
CA ASN A 26 -17.33 3.38 10.14
C ASN A 26 -16.07 3.98 9.47
N GLY A 27 -15.41 4.92 10.15
CA GLY A 27 -14.36 5.74 9.57
C GLY A 27 -13.00 5.50 10.22
N TYR A 28 -11.96 5.27 9.43
CA TYR A 28 -10.59 5.28 9.93
C TYR A 28 -10.15 6.70 10.27
N VAL A 29 -9.63 6.87 11.48
CA VAL A 29 -9.09 8.13 12.03
C VAL A 29 -7.69 7.90 12.59
N ASP A 30 -7.03 8.98 13.02
CA ASP A 30 -5.66 8.99 13.52
C ASP A 30 -4.64 8.47 12.47
N ILE A 31 -4.95 8.64 11.18
CA ILE A 31 -4.06 8.33 10.07
C ILE A 31 -3.03 9.45 9.95
N VAL A 32 -1.74 9.12 10.12
CA VAL A 32 -0.64 10.07 9.92
C VAL A 32 0.15 9.66 8.68
N ILE A 33 0.25 10.59 7.74
CA ILE A 33 1.04 10.51 6.52
C ILE A 33 2.25 11.42 6.70
N ALA A 34 3.45 10.86 6.85
CA ALA A 34 4.63 11.66 7.13
C ALA A 34 5.53 11.80 5.90
N ILE A 35 5.87 13.03 5.57
CA ILE A 35 6.88 13.37 4.57
C ILE A 35 8.24 13.47 5.28
N SER A 36 9.23 12.75 4.78
CA SER A 36 10.58 12.71 5.33
C SER A 36 11.30 14.04 5.17
N SER A 37 12.20 14.36 6.11
CA SER A 37 13.07 15.53 6.01
C SER A 37 14.06 15.46 4.84
N ASN A 38 14.22 14.30 4.19
CA ASN A 38 15.03 14.14 2.99
C ASN A 38 14.30 14.55 1.71
N VAL A 39 12.98 14.77 1.77
CA VAL A 39 12.17 15.19 0.63
C VAL A 39 12.27 16.72 0.49
N PRO A 40 12.75 17.24 -0.65
CA PRO A 40 12.78 18.68 -0.90
C PRO A 40 11.39 19.30 -0.80
N GLU A 41 11.34 20.56 -0.37
CA GLU A 41 10.11 21.32 -0.26
C GLU A 41 9.32 21.32 -1.57
N ASP A 42 8.09 20.79 -1.50
CA ASP A 42 7.16 20.77 -2.63
C ASP A 42 5.71 20.77 -2.13
N TYR A 43 5.05 21.92 -2.28
CA TYR A 43 3.64 22.07 -1.92
C TYR A 43 2.70 21.29 -2.83
N MET A 44 3.07 21.05 -4.10
CA MET A 44 2.24 20.25 -5.02
C MET A 44 2.15 18.80 -4.56
N LEU A 45 3.17 18.29 -3.84
CA LEU A 45 3.15 16.96 -3.26
C LEU A 45 1.99 16.80 -2.26
N ILE A 46 1.70 17.83 -1.46
CA ILE A 46 0.60 17.82 -0.48
C ILE A 46 -0.73 17.61 -1.21
N ASP A 47 -0.96 18.31 -2.32
CA ASP A 47 -2.19 18.15 -3.09
C ASP A 47 -2.27 16.79 -3.80
N LYS A 48 -1.14 16.25 -4.26
CA LYS A 48 -1.09 14.88 -4.80
C LYS A 48 -1.45 13.83 -3.74
N ILE A 49 -0.99 13.99 -2.50
CA ILE A 49 -1.36 13.12 -1.36
C ILE A 49 -2.87 13.22 -1.09
N LYS A 50 -3.42 14.44 -1.00
CA LYS A 50 -4.85 14.67 -0.79
C LYS A 50 -5.69 14.02 -1.89
N ASN A 51 -5.28 14.17 -3.15
CA ASN A 51 -5.97 13.58 -4.29
C ASN A 51 -5.93 12.05 -4.24
N MET A 52 -4.77 11.45 -3.92
CA MET A 52 -4.64 10.00 -3.75
C MET A 52 -5.55 9.46 -2.63
N PHE A 53 -5.61 10.15 -1.48
CA PHE A 53 -6.50 9.77 -0.37
C PHE A 53 -7.98 9.94 -0.71
N THR A 54 -8.33 11.02 -1.40
CA THR A 54 -9.70 11.25 -1.86
C THR A 54 -10.12 10.18 -2.85
N GLU A 55 -9.24 9.76 -3.76
CA GLU A 55 -9.51 8.66 -4.67
C GLU A 55 -9.60 7.31 -3.92
N GLY A 56 -8.65 7.03 -3.04
CA GLY A 56 -8.59 5.81 -2.24
C GLY A 56 -9.78 5.64 -1.31
N LEU A 57 -10.35 6.74 -0.81
CA LEU A 57 -11.62 6.76 -0.08
C LEU A 57 -12.72 6.06 -0.87
N PHE A 58 -12.91 6.42 -2.14
CA PHE A 58 -13.93 5.81 -2.99
C PHE A 58 -13.64 4.33 -3.24
N HIS A 59 -12.38 3.96 -3.52
CA HIS A 59 -12.00 2.57 -3.76
C HIS A 59 -12.21 1.69 -2.51
N LEU A 60 -11.79 2.16 -1.34
CA LEU A 60 -11.94 1.43 -0.07
C LEU A 60 -13.42 1.26 0.28
N TYR A 61 -14.19 2.34 0.17
CA TYR A 61 -15.61 2.34 0.49
C TYR A 61 -16.39 1.38 -0.40
N LEU A 62 -16.11 1.36 -1.71
CA LEU A 62 -16.75 0.43 -2.63
C LEU A 62 -16.30 -1.02 -2.40
N ALA A 63 -15.01 -1.25 -2.14
CA ALA A 63 -14.48 -2.59 -1.90
C ALA A 63 -15.01 -3.23 -0.60
N LEU A 64 -15.47 -2.41 0.35
CA LEU A 64 -16.00 -2.85 1.64
C LEU A 64 -17.53 -2.67 1.74
N ASP A 65 -18.26 -2.87 0.63
CA ASP A 65 -19.73 -2.77 0.56
C ASP A 65 -20.32 -1.49 1.14
N LYS A 66 -19.63 -0.37 0.99
CA LYS A 66 -20.06 0.94 1.52
C LYS A 66 -20.13 0.98 3.05
N LYS A 67 -19.31 0.17 3.74
CA LYS A 67 -19.32 0.07 5.21
C LYS A 67 -18.19 0.84 5.88
N VAL A 68 -17.00 0.87 5.29
CA VAL A 68 -15.79 1.42 5.93
C VAL A 68 -15.07 2.38 4.98
N TYR A 69 -14.52 3.46 5.51
CA TYR A 69 -13.91 4.51 4.71
C TYR A 69 -12.80 5.28 5.47
N PHE A 70 -12.00 6.08 4.76
CA PHE A 70 -11.05 7.01 5.40
C PHE A 70 -11.78 8.26 5.88
N LYS A 71 -11.88 8.46 7.19
CA LYS A 71 -12.63 9.60 7.76
C LYS A 71 -11.74 10.82 7.93
N GLU A 72 -10.54 10.64 8.43
CA GLU A 72 -9.58 11.73 8.64
C GLU A 72 -8.14 11.23 8.47
N ALA A 73 -7.30 12.09 7.88
CA ALA A 73 -5.87 11.88 7.82
C ALA A 73 -5.12 13.21 8.01
N THR A 74 -3.99 13.15 8.70
CA THR A 74 -3.08 14.26 8.96
C THR A 74 -1.80 14.08 8.14
N ILE A 75 -1.41 15.12 7.40
CA ILE A 75 -0.12 15.14 6.69
C ILE A 75 0.90 15.84 7.58
N LEU A 76 1.91 15.09 8.04
CA LEU A 76 3.06 15.61 8.76
C LEU A 76 4.12 16.07 7.76
N VAL A 77 4.43 17.36 7.78
CA VAL A 77 5.38 18.01 6.87
C VAL A 77 6.71 18.27 7.59
N PRO A 78 7.87 18.21 6.90
CA PRO A 78 9.16 18.46 7.54
C PRO A 78 9.25 19.86 8.16
N PRO A 79 9.92 20.00 9.32
CA PRO A 79 9.97 21.26 10.06
C PRO A 79 10.75 22.37 9.34
N HIS A 80 11.54 22.03 8.32
CA HIS A 80 12.32 22.98 7.54
C HIS A 80 11.55 23.56 6.34
N TRP A 81 10.33 23.08 6.06
CA TRP A 81 9.51 23.64 4.98
C TRP A 81 8.99 25.04 5.35
N SER A 82 9.15 25.99 4.43
CA SER A 82 8.99 27.42 4.67
C SER A 82 7.53 27.91 4.58
N THR A 83 6.68 27.49 5.51
CA THR A 83 5.25 27.89 5.53
C THR A 83 4.71 28.17 6.92
N LYS A 84 3.75 29.10 6.96
CA LYS A 84 3.09 29.60 8.18
C LYS A 84 1.71 29.00 8.42
N ASP A 85 1.22 28.18 7.50
CA ASP A 85 -0.17 27.69 7.52
C ASP A 85 -0.30 26.27 8.12
N PHE A 86 0.78 25.72 8.66
CA PHE A 86 0.76 24.42 9.33
C PHE A 86 0.72 24.55 10.85
N SER A 87 -0.09 23.70 11.47
CA SER A 87 -0.09 23.55 12.92
C SER A 87 1.16 22.79 13.36
N ARG A 88 1.67 23.13 14.54
CA ARG A 88 2.80 22.41 15.13
C ARG A 88 2.35 21.01 15.52
N ALA A 89 3.07 19.99 15.02
CA ALA A 89 2.92 18.61 15.44
C ALA A 89 3.09 18.48 16.96
N ARG A 90 2.24 17.66 17.59
CA ARG A 90 2.25 17.43 19.04
C ARG A 90 2.82 16.07 19.37
N THR A 91 2.30 15.04 18.71
CA THR A 91 2.62 13.64 18.99
C THR A 91 3.06 12.86 17.76
N GLU A 92 2.82 13.44 16.59
CA GLU A 92 3.11 12.91 15.27
C GLU A 92 4.63 12.96 15.02
N THR A 93 5.22 11.83 14.66
CA THR A 93 6.62 11.74 14.20
C THR A 93 6.70 10.87 12.96
N PHE A 94 7.74 11.05 12.16
CA PHE A 94 7.94 10.28 10.93
C PHE A 94 8.07 8.76 11.22
N GLU A 95 8.78 8.40 12.28
CA GLU A 95 9.03 7.01 12.69
C GLU A 95 7.76 6.32 13.18
N LYS A 96 6.81 7.06 13.75
CA LYS A 96 5.51 6.51 14.19
C LYS A 96 4.49 6.43 13.06
N ALA A 97 4.67 7.19 11.99
CA ALA A 97 3.74 7.20 10.87
C ALA A 97 3.75 5.85 10.14
N LYS A 98 2.54 5.35 9.87
CA LYS A 98 2.30 4.11 9.10
C LYS A 98 2.35 4.33 7.60
N ILE A 99 2.32 5.58 7.16
CA ILE A 99 2.38 5.98 5.76
C ILE A 99 3.51 6.98 5.64
N ARG A 100 4.54 6.62 4.88
CA ARG A 100 5.78 7.38 4.80
C ARG A 100 6.07 7.76 3.36
N ILE A 101 6.39 9.03 3.15
CA ILE A 101 6.82 9.57 1.87
C ILE A 101 8.29 9.95 2.01
N ASP A 102 9.16 9.20 1.36
CA ASP A 102 10.61 9.35 1.48
C ASP A 102 11.29 9.15 0.13
N SER A 103 12.62 9.23 0.16
CA SER A 103 13.46 8.94 -0.98
C SER A 103 13.28 7.50 -1.48
N PRO A 104 13.46 7.26 -2.79
CA PRO A 104 13.40 5.92 -3.37
C PRO A 104 14.26 4.90 -2.60
N HIS A 105 13.70 3.75 -2.29
CA HIS A 105 14.44 2.68 -1.63
C HIS A 105 15.39 2.01 -2.64
N PRO A 106 16.66 1.72 -2.32
CA PRO A 106 17.62 1.17 -3.29
C PRO A 106 17.17 -0.12 -4.00
N ALA A 107 16.37 -0.95 -3.32
CA ALA A 107 15.86 -2.20 -3.88
C ALA A 107 14.54 -2.04 -4.67
N TYR A 108 13.74 -1.00 -4.39
CA TYR A 108 12.37 -0.86 -4.92
C TYR A 108 12.20 0.37 -5.82
N GLY A 109 13.17 1.30 -5.81
CA GLY A 109 13.05 2.57 -6.52
C GLY A 109 11.79 3.33 -6.10
N ASP A 110 10.95 3.63 -7.10
CA ASP A 110 9.66 4.32 -6.94
C ASP A 110 8.46 3.39 -6.76
N GLU A 111 8.69 2.07 -6.70
CA GLU A 111 7.64 1.11 -6.43
C GLU A 111 7.10 1.30 -5.00
N PRO A 112 5.79 1.50 -4.83
CA PRO A 112 5.15 1.46 -3.53
C PRO A 112 5.30 0.09 -2.87
N TYR A 113 5.52 0.08 -1.57
CA TYR A 113 5.60 -1.18 -0.83
C TYR A 113 5.19 -1.03 0.62
N THR A 114 4.67 -2.11 1.19
CA THR A 114 4.43 -2.27 2.62
C THR A 114 5.57 -3.05 3.25
N ASN A 115 6.19 -2.48 4.28
CA ASN A 115 7.12 -3.23 5.11
C ASN A 115 6.35 -4.15 6.07
N GLN A 116 6.18 -5.41 5.65
CA GLN A 116 5.48 -6.46 6.37
C GLN A 116 6.39 -7.68 6.58
N TYR A 117 6.70 -7.99 7.84
CA TYR A 117 7.47 -9.19 8.23
C TYR A 117 6.63 -10.21 9.00
N GLY A 118 5.37 -9.89 9.28
CA GLY A 118 4.45 -10.74 10.05
C GLY A 118 3.96 -11.94 9.25
N GLU A 119 3.03 -12.71 9.83
CA GLU A 119 2.28 -13.74 9.12
C GLU A 119 1.00 -13.16 8.50
N CYS A 120 0.29 -13.97 7.72
CA CYS A 120 -1.02 -13.58 7.20
C CYS A 120 -1.95 -13.08 8.32
N GLY A 121 -2.59 -11.94 8.13
CA GLY A 121 -3.46 -11.32 9.13
C GLY A 121 -2.75 -10.40 10.13
N ALA A 122 -1.42 -10.40 10.17
CA ALA A 122 -0.67 -9.51 11.05
C ALA A 122 -0.53 -8.10 10.45
N GLU A 123 -0.70 -7.07 11.28
CA GLU A 123 -0.56 -5.68 10.83
C GLU A 123 0.88 -5.38 10.38
N GLY A 124 1.02 -4.73 9.23
CA GLY A 124 2.29 -4.24 8.69
C GLY A 124 2.91 -3.12 9.54
N GLN A 125 4.21 -2.88 9.35
CA GLN A 125 4.92 -1.86 10.12
C GLN A 125 4.62 -0.45 9.62
N TYR A 126 4.75 -0.24 8.32
CA TYR A 126 4.43 0.98 7.57
C TYR A 126 4.43 0.65 6.08
N PHE A 127 3.84 1.50 5.24
CA PHE A 127 4.09 1.48 3.81
C PHE A 127 4.67 2.80 3.32
N HIS A 128 5.37 2.69 2.19
CA HIS A 128 6.24 3.71 1.65
C HIS A 128 5.81 4.11 0.25
N PHE A 129 5.75 5.43 0.02
CA PHE A 129 5.63 6.03 -1.31
C PHE A 129 6.81 6.97 -1.56
N THR A 130 7.10 7.23 -2.83
CA THR A 130 8.06 8.27 -3.21
C THR A 130 7.33 9.51 -3.75
N PRO A 131 7.97 10.69 -3.71
CA PRO A 131 7.48 11.86 -4.42
C PRO A 131 7.30 11.61 -5.93
N ASN A 132 8.16 10.78 -6.55
CA ASN A 132 8.06 10.50 -7.97
C ASN A 132 6.84 9.63 -8.31
N PHE A 133 6.52 8.61 -7.50
CA PHE A 133 5.27 7.85 -7.62
C PHE A 133 4.02 8.76 -7.63
N LEU A 134 4.02 9.76 -6.75
CA LEU A 134 2.91 10.72 -6.62
C LEU A 134 2.86 11.76 -7.76
N ARG A 135 3.98 12.00 -8.46
CA ARG A 135 4.09 13.03 -9.50
C ARG A 135 4.02 12.48 -10.92
N ASP A 136 4.71 11.37 -11.22
CA ASP A 136 4.82 10.84 -12.57
C ASP A 136 3.56 10.05 -12.94
N ASP A 137 2.74 10.65 -13.81
CA ASP A 137 1.51 10.02 -14.30
C ASP A 137 1.78 8.84 -15.26
N LYS A 138 3.02 8.66 -15.74
CA LYS A 138 3.39 7.45 -16.50
C LYS A 138 3.28 6.20 -15.64
N LEU A 139 3.58 6.32 -14.34
CA LEU A 139 3.49 5.21 -13.38
C LEU A 139 2.04 4.75 -13.14
N ILE A 140 1.03 5.57 -13.48
CA ILE A 140 -0.38 5.15 -13.43
C ILE A 140 -0.65 4.01 -14.41
N LYS A 141 0.03 4.00 -15.57
CA LYS A 141 -0.12 2.90 -16.54
C LYS A 141 0.45 1.59 -16.02
N LEU A 142 1.45 1.66 -15.15
CA LEU A 142 2.15 0.51 -14.60
C LEU A 142 1.41 -0.05 -13.37
N TYR A 143 1.13 0.79 -12.38
CA TYR A 143 0.57 0.38 -11.08
C TYR A 143 -0.95 0.54 -10.99
N GLY A 144 -1.57 1.25 -11.93
CA GLY A 144 -2.95 1.69 -11.83
C GLY A 144 -3.10 3.04 -11.12
N SER A 145 -4.33 3.41 -10.79
CA SER A 145 -4.58 4.69 -10.16
C SER A 145 -4.06 4.74 -8.73
N ARG A 146 -3.60 5.92 -8.29
CA ARG A 146 -2.92 6.08 -7.00
C ARG A 146 -3.84 5.71 -5.83
N GLY A 147 -5.14 5.99 -5.94
CA GLY A 147 -6.12 5.56 -4.94
C GLY A 147 -6.26 4.04 -4.82
N LYS A 148 -6.16 3.29 -5.93
CA LYS A 148 -6.16 1.82 -5.86
C LYS A 148 -4.91 1.28 -5.20
N VAL A 149 -3.75 1.83 -5.55
CA VAL A 149 -2.47 1.46 -4.93
C VAL A 149 -2.48 1.77 -3.44
N LEU A 150 -3.03 2.93 -3.04
CA LEU A 150 -3.23 3.25 -1.61
C LEU A 150 -4.06 2.19 -0.89
N VAL A 151 -5.17 1.74 -1.48
CA VAL A 151 -6.03 0.71 -0.86
C VAL A 151 -5.34 -0.66 -0.83
N HIS A 152 -4.53 -0.96 -1.83
CA HIS A 152 -3.72 -2.17 -1.88
C HIS A 152 -2.68 -2.18 -0.75
N GLU A 153 -1.85 -1.14 -0.61
CA GLU A 153 -0.90 -1.00 0.50
C GLU A 153 -1.61 -0.92 1.87
N TRP A 154 -2.80 -0.31 1.91
CA TRP A 154 -3.61 -0.29 3.12
C TRP A 154 -4.05 -1.69 3.55
N ALA A 155 -4.40 -2.57 2.61
CA ALA A 155 -4.77 -3.94 2.90
C ALA A 155 -3.58 -4.74 3.45
N HIS A 156 -2.39 -4.60 2.84
CA HIS A 156 -1.14 -5.15 3.39
C HIS A 156 -0.91 -4.66 4.81
N LEU A 157 -1.01 -3.34 5.02
CA LEU A 157 -0.82 -2.73 6.32
C LEU A 157 -1.83 -3.23 7.36
N ARG A 158 -3.13 -3.09 7.13
CA ARG A 158 -4.15 -3.29 8.18
C ARG A 158 -4.59 -4.74 8.34
N TRP A 159 -4.54 -5.51 7.26
CA TRP A 159 -5.11 -6.85 7.22
C TRP A 159 -4.06 -7.92 6.99
N GLY A 160 -2.78 -7.56 6.79
CA GLY A 160 -1.69 -8.53 6.63
C GLY A 160 -1.92 -9.48 5.48
N VAL A 161 -2.55 -9.01 4.40
CA VAL A 161 -2.69 -9.80 3.17
C VAL A 161 -1.40 -9.75 2.37
N TYR A 162 -1.21 -10.68 1.44
CA TYR A 162 -0.06 -10.73 0.53
C TYR A 162 -0.52 -10.61 -0.91
N ASP A 163 0.42 -10.29 -1.80
CA ASP A 163 0.16 -10.20 -3.22
C ASP A 163 -0.42 -11.50 -3.77
N GLU A 164 -1.34 -11.35 -4.71
CA GLU A 164 -1.96 -12.48 -5.39
C GLU A 164 -1.01 -13.16 -6.39
N TYR A 165 0.12 -12.51 -6.70
CA TYR A 165 1.17 -13.02 -7.59
C TYR A 165 2.41 -13.40 -6.78
N SER A 166 3.34 -14.10 -7.45
CA SER A 166 4.58 -14.54 -6.82
C SER A 166 5.77 -14.19 -7.69
N GLU A 167 6.67 -13.35 -7.17
CA GLU A 167 7.94 -13.04 -7.82
C GLU A 167 8.87 -14.27 -7.90
N LYS A 168 8.81 -15.15 -6.88
CA LYS A 168 9.66 -16.35 -6.84
C LYS A 168 9.15 -17.47 -7.74
N THR A 169 7.84 -17.60 -7.85
CA THR A 169 7.18 -18.66 -8.62
C THR A 169 6.02 -18.08 -9.44
N PRO A 170 6.30 -17.23 -10.46
CA PRO A 170 5.26 -16.54 -11.23
C PRO A 170 4.46 -17.48 -12.13
N PHE A 171 5.05 -18.62 -12.50
CA PHE A 171 4.45 -19.62 -13.38
C PHE A 171 4.56 -21.02 -12.82
N TYR A 172 3.55 -21.84 -13.06
CA TYR A 172 3.56 -23.27 -12.71
C TYR A 172 2.85 -24.11 -13.77
N ARG A 173 3.10 -25.42 -13.74
CA ARG A 173 2.39 -26.39 -14.60
C ARG A 173 1.22 -26.98 -13.84
N SER A 174 0.01 -26.79 -14.37
CA SER A 174 -1.20 -27.39 -13.80
C SER A 174 -1.22 -28.92 -13.97
N ALA A 175 -2.11 -29.60 -13.26
CA ALA A 175 -2.34 -31.04 -13.41
C ALA A 175 -2.71 -31.46 -14.85
N SER A 176 -3.26 -30.54 -15.66
CA SER A 176 -3.57 -30.77 -17.08
C SER A 176 -2.38 -30.58 -18.02
N GLY A 177 -1.18 -30.28 -17.49
CA GLY A 177 0.03 -30.00 -18.26
C GLY A 177 0.13 -28.57 -18.80
N LYS A 178 -0.94 -27.75 -18.68
CA LYS A 178 -0.96 -26.35 -19.11
C LYS A 178 -0.16 -25.46 -18.17
N ILE A 179 0.57 -24.50 -18.73
CA ILE A 179 1.26 -23.44 -17.99
C ILE A 179 0.22 -22.44 -17.49
N GLU A 180 0.25 -22.15 -16.20
CA GLU A 180 -0.61 -21.19 -15.53
C GLU A 180 0.24 -20.16 -14.80
N VAL A 181 -0.33 -18.97 -14.62
CA VAL A 181 0.25 -17.90 -13.82
C VAL A 181 -0.20 -18.08 -12.37
N THR A 182 0.70 -17.82 -11.42
CA THR A 182 0.36 -17.72 -10.01
C THR A 182 -0.51 -16.47 -9.81
N ARG A 183 -1.79 -16.71 -9.51
CA ARG A 183 -2.82 -15.68 -9.30
C ARG A 183 -3.95 -16.24 -8.45
N CYS A 184 -4.62 -15.39 -7.69
CA CYS A 184 -5.78 -15.79 -6.89
C CYS A 184 -6.97 -16.16 -7.78
N SER A 185 -7.27 -15.35 -8.81
CA SER A 185 -8.45 -15.55 -9.67
C SER A 185 -8.11 -16.05 -11.08
N LYS A 186 -8.64 -17.24 -11.44
CA LYS A 186 -8.57 -17.81 -12.80
C LYS A 186 -9.47 -17.09 -13.83
N SER A 187 -10.40 -16.26 -13.37
CA SER A 187 -11.32 -15.52 -14.25
C SER A 187 -10.64 -14.35 -14.94
N ILE A 188 -9.62 -13.75 -14.31
CA ILE A 188 -8.82 -12.69 -14.89
C ILE A 188 -8.10 -13.24 -16.12
N LYS A 189 -8.27 -12.61 -17.29
CA LYS A 189 -7.56 -12.98 -18.52
C LYS A 189 -6.48 -11.93 -18.80
N GLY A 190 -5.43 -12.35 -19.49
CA GLY A 190 -4.24 -11.53 -19.71
C GLY A 190 -3.26 -12.19 -20.66
N LEU A 191 -2.18 -11.49 -20.95
CA LEU A 191 -1.10 -11.93 -21.84
C LEU A 191 0.21 -11.97 -21.07
N LEU A 192 1.07 -12.93 -21.42
CA LEU A 192 2.45 -12.95 -20.96
C LEU A 192 3.29 -12.04 -21.84
N ARG A 193 4.02 -11.11 -21.21
CA ARG A 193 4.87 -10.13 -21.88
C ARG A 193 6.25 -10.15 -21.26
N ASP A 194 7.27 -10.06 -22.11
CA ASP A 194 8.62 -9.77 -21.64
C ASP A 194 8.69 -8.27 -21.31
N VAL A 195 8.95 -7.96 -20.03
CA VAL A 195 8.96 -6.58 -19.50
C VAL A 195 10.35 -5.94 -19.53
N SER A 196 11.38 -6.66 -20.02
CA SER A 196 12.76 -6.16 -20.07
C SER A 196 13.05 -5.25 -21.27
N THR A 197 12.14 -5.21 -22.26
CA THR A 197 12.32 -4.42 -23.49
C THR A 197 11.07 -3.63 -23.84
N GLU A 198 11.25 -2.41 -24.34
CA GLU A 198 10.19 -1.65 -25.00
C GLU A 198 10.38 -1.70 -26.53
N PRO A 199 9.36 -2.07 -27.32
CA PRO A 199 8.01 -2.47 -26.91
C PRO A 199 7.99 -3.89 -26.31
N PHE A 200 7.06 -4.12 -25.36
CA PHE A 200 6.90 -5.41 -24.70
C PHE A 200 6.68 -6.56 -25.70
N GLN A 201 7.56 -7.56 -25.65
CA GLN A 201 7.56 -8.67 -26.59
C GLN A 201 6.76 -9.88 -26.06
N LEU A 202 6.55 -10.88 -26.93
CA LEU A 202 5.95 -12.15 -26.52
C LEU A 202 6.95 -12.93 -25.67
N CYS A 203 6.46 -13.61 -24.64
CA CYS A 203 7.27 -14.43 -23.78
C CYS A 203 7.87 -15.65 -24.47
N HIS A 204 9.15 -15.90 -24.18
CA HIS A 204 9.83 -17.13 -24.52
C HIS A 204 9.87 -18.07 -23.31
N ASN A 205 9.87 -19.37 -23.58
CA ASN A 205 10.03 -20.37 -22.54
C ASN A 205 11.51 -20.71 -22.38
N ASP A 206 11.94 -20.86 -21.13
CA ASP A 206 13.24 -21.40 -20.78
C ASP A 206 13.36 -22.86 -21.27
N SER A 207 14.46 -23.17 -21.94
CA SER A 207 14.66 -24.47 -22.60
C SER A 207 14.78 -25.64 -21.62
N ARG A 208 15.12 -25.38 -20.35
CA ARG A 208 15.31 -26.39 -19.31
C ARG A 208 14.04 -26.61 -18.50
N THR A 209 13.36 -25.55 -18.08
CA THR A 209 12.14 -25.64 -17.26
C THR A 209 10.87 -25.78 -18.10
N LEU A 210 10.93 -25.39 -19.38
CA LEU A 210 9.79 -25.26 -20.29
C LEU A 210 8.69 -24.34 -19.74
N LEU A 211 9.04 -23.46 -18.80
CA LEU A 211 8.21 -22.38 -18.28
C LEU A 211 8.66 -21.05 -18.90
N PRO A 212 7.83 -20.01 -18.89
CA PRO A 212 8.25 -18.67 -19.31
C PRO A 212 9.50 -18.23 -18.52
N THR A 213 10.38 -17.48 -19.17
CA THR A 213 11.59 -16.94 -18.54
C THR A 213 11.26 -16.03 -17.34
N ASP A 214 12.24 -15.77 -16.49
CA ASP A 214 12.14 -14.84 -15.35
C ASP A 214 11.80 -13.40 -15.77
N ARG A 215 12.04 -13.03 -17.04
CA ARG A 215 11.69 -11.72 -17.63
C ARG A 215 10.22 -11.60 -18.01
N CYS A 216 9.46 -12.69 -17.92
CA CYS A 216 8.05 -12.71 -18.27
C CYS A 216 7.18 -12.28 -17.12
N SER A 217 6.22 -11.40 -17.41
CA SER A 217 5.17 -11.00 -16.48
C SER A 217 3.78 -11.10 -17.11
N PHE A 218 2.78 -11.33 -16.27
CA PHE A 218 1.39 -11.41 -16.68
C PHE A 218 0.73 -10.04 -16.65
N SER A 219 0.25 -9.58 -17.81
CA SER A 219 -0.50 -8.34 -17.94
C SER A 219 -1.99 -8.62 -18.19
N PRO A 220 -2.90 -8.23 -17.27
CA PRO A 220 -4.34 -8.41 -17.46
C PRO A 220 -4.86 -7.63 -18.68
N THR A 221 -5.76 -8.22 -19.48
CA THR A 221 -6.33 -7.55 -20.67
C THR A 221 -7.43 -6.55 -20.34
N ASN A 222 -8.08 -6.66 -19.16
CA ASN A 222 -9.20 -5.82 -18.76
C ASN A 222 -8.92 -5.10 -17.42
N PHE A 223 -8.27 -3.94 -17.46
CA PHE A 223 -8.04 -3.09 -16.27
C PHE A 223 -9.34 -2.52 -15.63
N LYS A 224 -10.49 -2.60 -16.32
CA LYS A 224 -11.76 -1.99 -15.88
C LYS A 224 -12.71 -2.89 -15.08
N ALA A 225 -12.40 -4.17 -14.89
CA ALA A 225 -13.33 -5.13 -14.29
C ALA A 225 -12.85 -5.74 -12.96
N GLN A 226 -12.01 -5.03 -12.21
CA GLN A 226 -11.75 -5.35 -10.81
C GLN A 226 -12.72 -4.56 -9.93
N THR A 227 -13.99 -4.93 -10.02
CA THR A 227 -14.91 -4.82 -8.89
C THR A 227 -14.87 -6.19 -8.24
N ALA A 228 -14.46 -6.27 -6.98
CA ALA A 228 -14.63 -7.49 -6.19
C ALA A 228 -16.11 -7.92 -6.24
N PRO A 229 -16.41 -9.23 -6.26
CA PRO A 229 -17.76 -9.73 -6.18
C PRO A 229 -18.47 -9.33 -4.88
#